data_AF-A0A1E7GHT0-F1
#
_entry.id   AF-A0A1E7GHT0-F1
#
_cell.length_a   1.000
_cell.length_b   1.000
_cell.length_c   1.000
_cell.angle_alpha   90.00
_cell.angle_beta   90.00
_cell.angle_gamma   90.00
#
_symmetry.space_group_name_H-M   'P 1'
#
loop_
_entity.id
_entity.type
_entity.pdbx_description
1 polymer ?
#
loop_
_entity_poly.entity_id
_entity_poly.type
_entity_poly.pdbx_seq_one_letter_code
_entity_poly.pdbx_strand_id
1 'polypeptide(L)'
;MIVSTCQPYFAPFPGFFYKVHLSDLFVILDTVQFPRSTTWTTRNRFKNDQGTMWLTVPVWKKGLGFQKINQIRICHEGRWPAKHLESLKTAYGHAPYLEDHIKFLKENFLRKTQKAADLNLRIIRHMIRHLRIDTKLILLSSCGESLSPIFLPLTCC
;
A
#
# COMPACT_ATOMS: atom_id res chain seq x y z
N MET A 1 21.43 5.45 13.18
CA MET A 1 20.24 4.60 13.00
C MET A 1 19.06 5.47 12.60
N ILE A 2 18.63 5.41 11.35
CA ILE A 2 17.49 6.13 10.78
C ILE A 2 16.29 5.20 10.76
N VAL A 3 15.26 5.53 11.56
CA VAL A 3 13.98 4.83 11.55
C VAL A 3 12.95 5.72 10.88
N SER A 4 12.33 5.21 9.82
CA SER A 4 11.25 5.91 9.12
C SER A 4 9.94 5.15 9.25
N THR A 5 8.84 5.89 9.24
CA THR A 5 7.49 5.32 9.32
C THR A 5 6.58 5.92 8.27
N CYS A 6 5.67 5.11 7.72
CA CYS A 6 4.58 5.54 6.84
C CYS A 6 3.39 4.58 6.92
N GLN A 7 2.20 5.07 6.58
CA GLN A 7 1.03 4.23 6.39
C GLN A 7 1.18 3.36 5.12
N PRO A 8 0.50 2.20 5.02
CA PRO A 8 0.55 1.36 3.83
C PRO A 8 -0.33 1.95 2.72
N TYR A 9 0.24 2.83 1.91
CA TYR A 9 -0.45 3.44 0.77
C TYR A 9 -0.69 2.45 -0.38
N PHE A 10 -1.78 2.66 -1.11
CA PHE A 10 -2.09 1.94 -2.33
C PHE A 10 -1.19 2.44 -3.48
N ALA A 11 -0.34 1.56 -4.00
CA ALA A 11 0.63 1.85 -5.05
C ALA A 11 1.44 3.15 -4.79
N PRO A 12 2.31 3.19 -3.76
CA PRO A 12 2.96 4.42 -3.32
C PRO A 12 3.77 5.13 -4.42
N PHE A 13 3.92 6.45 -4.28
CA PHE A 13 4.75 7.27 -5.16
C PHE A 13 6.26 7.01 -4.92
N PRO A 14 7.16 7.34 -5.88
CA PRO A 14 8.59 7.05 -5.77
C PRO A 14 9.27 7.54 -4.47
N GLY A 15 8.86 8.71 -3.96
CA GLY A 15 9.39 9.25 -2.71
C GLY A 15 9.12 8.39 -1.46
N PHE A 16 8.09 7.53 -1.49
CA PHE A 16 7.91 6.50 -0.46
C PHE A 16 9.09 5.54 -0.46
N PHE A 17 9.46 5.00 -1.63
CA PHE A 17 10.55 4.03 -1.76
C PHE A 17 11.92 4.67 -1.57
N TYR A 18 12.09 5.93 -1.96
CA TYR A 18 13.29 6.69 -1.64
C TYR A 18 13.48 6.84 -0.12
N LYS A 19 12.40 7.15 0.62
CA LYS A 19 12.45 7.17 2.08
C LYS A 19 12.78 5.79 2.67
N VAL A 20 12.19 4.72 2.13
CA VAL A 20 12.54 3.35 2.55
C VAL A 20 14.04 3.12 2.36
N HIS A 21 14.57 3.38 1.16
CA HIS A 21 15.98 3.16 0.82
C HIS A 21 16.98 3.90 1.72
N LEU A 22 16.65 5.11 2.17
CA LEU A 22 17.49 5.89 3.09
C LEU A 22 17.40 5.48 4.56
N SER A 23 16.55 4.50 4.90
CA SER A 23 16.31 4.09 6.28
C SER A 23 17.05 2.80 6.62
N ASP A 24 17.51 2.69 7.86
CA ASP A 24 18.01 1.43 8.42
C ASP A 24 16.84 0.48 8.75
N LEU A 25 15.72 1.06 9.21
CA LEU A 25 14.48 0.35 9.52
C LEU A 25 13.27 1.15 9.03
N PHE A 26 12.38 0.48 8.33
CA PHE A 26 11.11 1.07 7.88
C PHE A 26 9.91 0.40 8.55
N VAL A 27 9.13 1.17 9.31
CA VAL A 27 7.94 0.67 10.01
C VAL A 27 6.67 1.08 9.27
N ILE A 28 5.88 0.09 8.85
CA ILE A 28 4.56 0.32 8.28
C ILE A 28 3.55 0.51 9.40
N LEU A 29 2.90 1.66 9.42
CA LEU A 29 1.87 2.05 10.39
C LEU A 29 0.53 1.41 10.03
N ASP A 30 0.38 0.09 10.18
CA ASP A 30 -0.82 -0.65 9.83
C ASP A 30 -1.93 -0.59 10.90
N THR A 31 -1.60 -0.24 12.14
CA THR A 31 -2.53 -0.18 13.28
C THR A 31 -3.04 1.23 13.60
N VAL A 32 -2.60 2.26 12.87
CA VAL A 32 -3.11 3.63 13.07
C VAL A 32 -4.52 3.79 12.49
N GLN A 33 -5.21 4.84 12.90
CA GLN A 33 -6.57 5.13 12.45
C GLN A 33 -6.64 5.33 10.93
N PHE A 34 -7.64 4.72 10.31
CA PHE A 34 -7.96 4.93 8.90
C PHE A 34 -8.52 6.34 8.69
N PRO A 35 -7.98 7.14 7.74
CA PRO A 35 -8.44 8.51 7.54
C PRO A 35 -9.93 8.59 7.15
N ARG A 36 -10.65 9.55 7.76
CA ARG A 36 -12.08 9.79 7.47
C ARG A 36 -12.31 10.48 6.12
N SER A 37 -11.31 11.21 5.64
CA SER A 37 -11.34 11.96 4.38
C SER A 37 -10.67 11.17 3.24
N THR A 38 -10.41 11.86 2.12
CA THR A 38 -9.61 11.31 1.02
C THR A 38 -8.30 10.71 1.54
N THR A 39 -8.01 9.48 1.14
CA THR A 39 -6.81 8.74 1.58
C THR A 39 -6.08 8.09 0.41
N TRP A 40 -4.76 8.01 0.51
CA TRP A 40 -3.90 7.24 -0.39
C TRP A 40 -3.91 5.75 -0.07
N THR A 41 -4.53 5.31 1.02
CA THR A 41 -4.60 3.90 1.44
C THR A 41 -5.54 3.07 0.57
N THR A 42 -6.55 3.68 -0.07
CA THR A 42 -7.54 2.94 -0.89
C THR A 42 -7.67 3.47 -2.30
N ARG A 43 -6.98 4.56 -2.65
CA ARG A 43 -7.00 5.08 -4.02
C ARG A 43 -5.70 5.78 -4.35
N ASN A 44 -5.36 5.80 -5.62
CA ASN A 44 -4.23 6.57 -6.12
C ASN A 44 -4.47 7.05 -7.55
N ARG A 45 -3.66 8.03 -7.96
CA ARG A 45 -3.66 8.63 -9.28
C ARG A 45 -2.59 7.96 -10.14
N PHE A 46 -2.96 7.62 -11.35
CA PHE A 46 -2.08 7.10 -12.38
C PHE A 46 -2.16 8.01 -13.59
N LYS A 47 -1.06 8.11 -14.34
CA LYS A 47 -1.08 8.82 -15.62
C LYS A 47 -1.73 7.96 -16.70
N ASN A 48 -2.37 8.62 -17.66
CA ASN A 48 -2.80 8.09 -18.95
C ASN A 48 -2.64 9.17 -20.02
N ASP A 49 -3.00 8.84 -21.26
CA ASP A 49 -3.06 9.75 -22.41
C ASP A 49 -3.93 11.00 -22.16
N GLN A 50 -4.99 10.88 -21.37
CA GLN A 50 -5.89 11.98 -20.98
C GLN A 50 -5.44 12.73 -19.70
N GLY A 51 -4.21 12.49 -19.24
CA GLY A 51 -3.64 13.16 -18.06
C GLY A 51 -3.63 12.26 -16.82
N THR A 52 -4.71 12.27 -16.03
CA THR A 52 -4.77 11.54 -14.75
C THR A 52 -6.02 10.70 -14.61
N MET A 53 -5.84 9.43 -14.25
CA MET A 53 -6.90 8.50 -13.89
C MET A 53 -6.83 8.08 -12.42
N TRP A 54 -8.00 7.91 -11.79
CA TRP A 54 -8.10 7.39 -10.42
C TRP A 54 -8.31 5.88 -10.44
N LEU A 55 -7.45 5.15 -9.73
CA LEU A 55 -7.72 3.76 -9.35
C LEU A 55 -8.13 3.75 -7.89
N THR A 56 -9.35 3.29 -7.61
CA THR A 56 -9.92 3.18 -6.26
C THR A 56 -10.24 1.74 -5.93
N VAL A 57 -9.71 1.23 -4.82
CA VAL A 57 -10.10 -0.03 -4.20
C VAL A 57 -11.29 0.27 -3.28
N PRO A 58 -12.49 -0.22 -3.59
CA PRO A 58 -13.66 0.01 -2.74
C PRO A 58 -13.51 -0.76 -1.42
N VAL A 59 -13.95 -0.13 -0.33
CA VAL A 59 -13.86 -0.67 1.02
C VAL A 59 -15.15 -0.40 1.78
N TRP A 60 -15.44 -1.22 2.77
CA TRP A 60 -16.57 -1.00 3.67
C TRP A 60 -16.28 0.13 4.65
N LYS A 61 -17.09 1.20 4.65
CA LYS A 61 -16.87 2.41 5.49
C LYS A 61 -17.99 2.72 6.49
N LYS A 62 -19.17 2.09 6.39
CA LYS A 62 -20.38 2.48 7.14
C LYS A 62 -20.25 2.10 8.62
N GLY A 63 -20.46 3.06 9.54
CA GLY A 63 -20.53 2.84 11.00
C GLY A 63 -19.19 2.71 11.73
N LEU A 64 -18.07 3.08 11.10
CA LEU A 64 -16.74 2.57 11.46
C LEU A 64 -15.64 3.65 11.56
N GLY A 65 -15.96 4.82 12.15
CA GLY A 65 -15.09 6.01 12.15
C GLY A 65 -13.72 5.88 12.86
N PHE A 66 -13.50 4.81 13.61
CA PHE A 66 -12.27 4.55 14.38
C PHE A 66 -11.54 3.26 13.97
N GLN A 67 -11.85 2.70 12.80
CA GLN A 67 -11.15 1.50 12.34
C GLN A 67 -9.66 1.74 12.13
N LYS A 68 -8.86 0.75 12.51
CA LYS A 68 -7.44 0.69 12.18
C LYS A 68 -7.26 0.31 10.72
N ILE A 69 -6.18 0.78 10.08
CA ILE A 69 -5.89 0.49 8.66
C ILE A 69 -5.90 -1.02 8.36
N ASN A 70 -5.35 -1.85 9.25
CA ASN A 70 -5.32 -3.31 9.13
C ASN A 70 -6.66 -4.03 9.40
N GLN A 71 -7.74 -3.29 9.68
CA GLN A 71 -9.10 -3.80 9.83
C GLN A 71 -9.99 -3.44 8.63
N ILE A 72 -9.53 -2.57 7.73
CA ILE A 72 -10.30 -2.11 6.58
C ILE A 72 -10.48 -3.25 5.58
N ARG A 73 -11.75 -3.67 5.41
CA ARG A 73 -12.14 -4.75 4.50
C ARG A 73 -12.43 -4.21 3.11
N ILE A 74 -11.91 -4.92 2.11
CA ILE A 74 -12.20 -4.65 0.70
C ILE A 74 -13.64 -5.06 0.39
N CYS A 75 -14.35 -4.20 -0.34
CA CYS A 75 -15.62 -4.55 -0.95
C CYS A 75 -15.33 -5.19 -2.32
N HIS A 76 -15.76 -6.44 -2.50
CA HIS A 76 -15.57 -7.18 -3.75
C HIS A 76 -16.77 -7.07 -4.69
N GLU A 77 -17.71 -6.16 -4.41
CA GLU A 77 -18.81 -5.85 -5.31
C GLU A 77 -18.31 -5.10 -6.55
N GLY A 78 -18.93 -5.39 -7.68
CA GLY A 78 -18.59 -4.80 -8.97
C GLY A 78 -17.35 -5.41 -9.64
N ARG A 79 -16.84 -4.70 -10.65
CA ARG A 79 -15.77 -5.19 -11.55
C ARG A 79 -14.50 -4.34 -11.46
N TRP A 80 -14.25 -3.72 -10.31
CA TRP A 80 -13.08 -2.85 -10.12
C TRP A 80 -11.73 -3.54 -10.37
N PRO A 81 -11.51 -4.84 -10.05
CA PRO A 81 -10.22 -5.48 -10.32
C PRO A 81 -9.92 -5.55 -11.81
N ALA A 82 -10.92 -5.98 -12.60
CA ALA A 82 -10.82 -6.06 -14.05
C ALA A 82 -10.67 -4.65 -14.66
N LYS A 83 -11.46 -3.67 -14.19
CA LYS A 83 -11.36 -2.29 -14.64
C LYS A 83 -9.98 -1.69 -14.40
N HIS A 84 -9.37 -1.91 -13.23
CA HIS A 84 -8.02 -1.44 -12.93
C HIS A 84 -6.99 -2.07 -13.85
N LEU A 85 -7.09 -3.38 -14.08
CA LEU A 85 -6.17 -4.10 -14.95
C LEU A 85 -6.24 -3.59 -16.39
N GLU A 86 -7.45 -3.45 -16.95
CA GLU A 86 -7.63 -2.92 -18.30
C GLU A 86 -7.18 -1.46 -18.40
N SER A 87 -7.49 -0.62 -17.40
CA SER A 87 -7.04 0.77 -17.37
C SER A 87 -5.51 0.88 -17.39
N LEU A 88 -4.81 0.02 -16.64
CA LEU A 88 -3.35 -0.01 -16.62
C LEU A 88 -2.75 -0.52 -17.94
N LYS A 89 -3.35 -1.56 -18.54
CA LYS A 89 -2.92 -2.04 -19.87
C LYS A 89 -3.07 -0.96 -20.94
N THR A 90 -4.20 -0.26 -20.97
CA THR A 90 -4.42 0.81 -21.94
C THR A 90 -3.47 1.97 -21.69
N ALA A 91 -3.33 2.43 -20.45
CA ALA A 91 -2.51 3.60 -20.12
C ALA A 91 -1.00 3.36 -20.30
N TYR A 92 -0.52 2.13 -20.07
CA TYR A 92 0.90 1.79 -20.07
C TYR A 92 1.28 0.73 -21.12
N GLY A 93 0.43 0.49 -22.13
CA GLY A 93 0.62 -0.60 -23.12
C GLY A 93 1.94 -0.51 -23.90
N HIS A 94 2.49 0.70 -24.04
CA HIS A 94 3.77 0.96 -24.68
C HIS A 94 4.91 1.24 -23.68
N ALA A 95 4.66 1.08 -22.37
CA ALA A 95 5.68 1.30 -21.36
C ALA A 95 6.67 0.13 -21.33
N PRO A 96 7.99 0.40 -21.22
CA PRO A 96 9.03 -0.62 -21.38
C PRO A 96 8.98 -1.76 -20.36
N TYR A 97 8.33 -1.55 -19.20
CA TYR A 97 8.31 -2.50 -18.08
C TYR A 97 6.90 -2.96 -17.70
N LEU A 98 5.89 -2.78 -18.57
CA LEU A 98 4.54 -3.23 -18.26
C LEU A 98 4.49 -4.75 -18.09
N GLU A 99 5.11 -5.50 -19.01
CA GLU A 99 5.09 -6.96 -19.02
C GLU A 99 5.73 -7.58 -17.77
N ASP A 100 6.78 -6.94 -17.24
CA ASP A 100 7.45 -7.37 -16.00
C ASP A 100 6.55 -7.31 -14.76
N HIS A 101 5.47 -6.55 -14.82
CA HIS A 101 4.63 -6.25 -13.66
C HIS A 101 3.16 -6.62 -13.83
N ILE A 102 2.67 -6.75 -15.07
CA ILE A 102 1.24 -6.96 -15.34
C ILE A 102 0.72 -8.27 -14.77
N LYS A 103 1.55 -9.33 -14.77
CA LYS A 103 1.20 -10.62 -14.16
C LYS A 103 0.98 -10.48 -12.65
N PHE A 104 1.90 -9.81 -11.95
CA PHE A 104 1.77 -9.54 -10.52
C PHE A 104 0.51 -8.70 -10.24
N LEU A 105 0.26 -7.65 -11.02
CA LEU A 105 -0.91 -6.80 -10.84
C LEU A 105 -2.21 -7.58 -11.03
N LYS A 106 -2.29 -8.41 -12.07
CA LYS A 106 -3.42 -9.31 -12.31
C LYS A 106 -3.66 -10.24 -11.13
N GLU A 107 -2.63 -10.93 -10.65
CA GLU A 107 -2.72 -11.81 -9.48
C GLU A 107 -3.06 -11.05 -8.19
N ASN A 108 -2.58 -9.82 -8.03
CA ASN A 108 -2.82 -9.03 -6.85
C ASN A 108 -4.26 -8.52 -6.77
N PHE A 109 -4.81 -8.04 -7.88
CA PHE A 109 -6.18 -7.54 -7.95
C PHE A 109 -7.24 -8.65 -8.00
N LEU A 110 -6.99 -9.75 -8.71
CA LEU A 110 -7.96 -10.84 -8.82
C LEU A 110 -7.99 -11.75 -7.60
N ARG A 111 -6.91 -11.80 -6.82
CA ARG A 111 -6.94 -12.48 -5.52
C ARG A 111 -7.93 -11.74 -4.61
N LYS A 112 -8.94 -12.46 -4.11
CA LYS A 112 -9.93 -11.96 -3.13
C LYS A 112 -9.31 -11.71 -1.75
N THR A 113 -8.40 -10.75 -1.70
CA THR A 113 -7.74 -10.30 -0.47
C THR A 113 -8.79 -9.65 0.43
N GLN A 114 -8.80 -10.01 1.72
CA GLN A 114 -9.84 -9.53 2.63
C GLN A 114 -9.61 -8.08 3.05
N LYS A 115 -8.36 -7.69 3.31
CA LYS A 115 -7.99 -6.40 3.88
C LYS A 115 -7.23 -5.51 2.88
N ALA A 116 -7.50 -4.21 2.92
CA ALA A 116 -6.83 -3.23 2.06
C ALA A 116 -5.32 -3.14 2.35
N ALA A 117 -4.93 -3.20 3.62
CA ALA A 117 -3.53 -3.18 4.05
C ALA A 117 -2.73 -4.33 3.43
N ASP A 118 -3.29 -5.54 3.38
CA ASP A 118 -2.61 -6.72 2.81
C ASP A 118 -2.37 -6.57 1.30
N LEU A 119 -3.36 -6.03 0.58
CA LEU A 119 -3.22 -5.73 -0.84
C LEU A 119 -2.11 -4.71 -1.09
N ASN A 120 -2.06 -3.65 -0.28
CA ASN A 120 -1.05 -2.60 -0.39
C ASN A 120 0.35 -3.13 -0.03
N LEU A 121 0.46 -3.93 1.02
CA LEU A 121 1.73 -4.54 1.44
C LEU A 121 2.31 -5.47 0.37
N ARG A 122 1.47 -6.21 -0.37
CA ARG A 122 1.94 -7.00 -1.51
C ARG A 122 2.57 -6.11 -2.59
N ILE A 123 1.94 -4.97 -2.91
CA ILE A 123 2.49 -4.01 -3.88
C ILE A 123 3.80 -3.41 -3.38
N ILE A 124 3.84 -2.97 -2.12
CA ILE A 124 5.04 -2.39 -1.51
C ILE A 124 6.21 -3.38 -1.55
N ARG A 125 5.98 -4.63 -1.12
CA ARG A 125 7.01 -5.67 -1.13
C ARG A 125 7.46 -6.05 -2.53
N HIS A 126 6.54 -6.08 -3.49
CA HIS A 126 6.85 -6.30 -4.90
C HIS A 126 7.82 -5.23 -5.42
N MET A 127 7.49 -3.95 -5.18
CA MET A 127 8.34 -2.83 -5.61
C MET A 127 9.70 -2.80 -4.89
N ILE A 128 9.74 -3.04 -3.57
CA ILE A 128 11.00 -3.13 -2.81
C ILE A 128 11.94 -4.17 -3.42
N ARG A 129 11.41 -5.34 -3.80
CA ARG A 129 12.18 -6.39 -4.47
C ARG A 129 12.71 -5.95 -5.83
N HIS A 130 11.87 -5.33 -6.66
CA HIS A 130 12.28 -4.90 -8.01
C HIS A 130 13.24 -3.70 -7.98
N LEU A 131 13.12 -2.82 -6.98
CA LEU A 131 14.03 -1.71 -6.77
C LEU A 131 15.32 -2.11 -6.03
N ARG A 132 15.45 -3.39 -5.64
CA ARG A 132 16.60 -3.93 -4.89
C ARG A 132 16.91 -3.12 -3.63
N ILE A 133 15.86 -2.83 -2.86
CA ILE A 133 15.98 -2.12 -1.58
C ILE A 133 16.17 -3.16 -0.46
N ASP A 134 17.31 -3.08 0.24
CA ASP A 134 17.69 -4.02 1.31
C ASP A 134 17.18 -3.62 2.71
N THR A 135 16.56 -2.44 2.83
CA THR A 135 16.03 -1.92 4.09
C THR A 135 15.05 -2.89 4.74
N LYS A 136 15.25 -3.16 6.03
CA LYS A 136 14.34 -3.99 6.82
C LYS A 136 12.97 -3.31 6.95
N LEU A 137 11.92 -4.01 6.53
CA LEU A 137 10.53 -3.55 6.66
C LEU A 137 9.79 -4.37 7.71
N ILE A 138 9.20 -3.69 8.70
CA ILE A 138 8.37 -4.32 9.74
C ILE A 138 6.98 -3.67 9.82
N LEU A 139 6.02 -4.38 10.39
CA LEU A 139 4.69 -3.84 10.67
C LEU A 139 4.63 -3.33 12.11
N LEU A 140 3.95 -2.22 12.34
CA LEU A 140 3.71 -1.71 13.70
C LEU A 140 2.97 -2.75 14.56
N SER A 141 2.04 -3.51 13.96
CA SER A 141 1.37 -4.64 14.63
C SER A 141 2.32 -5.75 15.11
N SER A 142 3.48 -5.93 14.46
CA SER A 142 4.48 -6.96 14.82
C SER A 142 5.53 -6.49 15.83
N CYS A 143 5.58 -5.19 16.15
CA CYS A 143 6.57 -4.64 17.08
C CYS A 143 6.33 -5.10 18.53
N GLY A 144 5.10 -5.47 18.90
CA GLY A 144 4.78 -5.90 20.28
C GLY A 144 5.37 -7.27 20.67
N GLU A 145 5.67 -8.13 19.71
CA GLU A 145 6.23 -9.48 19.96
C GLU A 145 7.75 -9.56 19.76
N SER A 146 8.37 -8.49 19.22
CA SER A 146 9.77 -8.49 18.77
C SER A 146 10.66 -7.44 19.44
N LEU A 147 10.12 -6.68 20.40
CA LEU A 147 10.88 -5.69 21.15
C LEU A 147 11.26 -6.25 22.54
N SER A 148 12.35 -7.01 22.59
CA SER A 148 13.21 -7.03 23.78
C SER A 148 13.69 -5.59 24.08
N PRO A 149 13.92 -5.23 25.36
CA PRO A 149 13.70 -3.88 25.86
C PRO A 149 14.78 -2.90 25.40
N ILE A 150 14.59 -2.27 24.24
CA ILE A 150 15.42 -1.13 23.84
C ILE A 150 14.57 0.11 23.53
N PHE A 151 13.24 0.01 23.35
CA PHE A 151 12.43 1.18 23.04
C PHE A 151 11.02 1.15 23.62
N LEU A 152 10.86 1.72 24.82
CA LEU A 152 9.67 2.46 25.25
C LEU A 152 10.15 3.59 26.21
N PRO A 153 9.53 4.79 26.24
CA PRO A 153 8.23 5.16 25.67
C PRO A 153 8.29 6.42 24.76
N LEU A 154 7.70 6.34 23.57
CA LEU A 154 7.12 7.52 22.94
C LEU A 154 5.63 7.53 23.28
N THR A 155 5.31 8.06 24.45
CA THR A 155 3.98 8.59 24.74
C THR A 155 3.77 9.79 23.82
N CYS A 156 2.85 9.66 22.85
CA CYS A 156 2.22 10.81 22.23
C CYS A 156 1.57 11.66 23.35
N CYS A 157 2.10 12.86 23.56
CA CYS A 157 1.31 13.99 24.04
C CYS A 157 0.50 14.57 22.87
#